data_AF-A0A0J1F5U9-F1
#
_entry.id   AF-A0A0J1F5U9-F1
#
_cell.length_a   1.000
_cell.length_b   1.000
_cell.length_c   1.000
_cell.angle_alpha   90.00
_cell.angle_beta   90.00
_cell.angle_gamma   90.00
#
_symmetry.space_group_name_H-M   'P 1'
#
loop_
_entity.id
_entity.type
_entity.pdbx_description
1 polymer ?
#
loop_
_entity_poly.entity_id
_entity_poly.type
_entity_poly.pdbx_seq_one_letter_code
_entity_poly.pdbx_strand_id
1 'polypeptide(L)'
;MKKALVILVLATLFLFALIKGGIENPPANTDSSQRPRQVIENYFKFYNEKNRQGLLSTLTQWHNKPNMVFGFKDLIFMKLLSIGNDDLTEVNAYLGYGRGRINGIKPNNVVAYKVTYISLCRGYLLPSGIQTEDFVLIKENNHTPWLIDDMGQG
;
A
#
# COMPACT_ATOMS: atom_id res chain seq x y z
N MET A 1 -9.55 -47.53 6.51
CA MET A 1 -9.19 -46.72 7.69
C MET A 1 -7.75 -46.21 7.69
N LYS A 2 -6.73 -47.05 7.41
CA LYS A 2 -5.31 -46.64 7.47
C LYS A 2 -4.91 -45.55 6.45
N LYS A 3 -5.48 -45.56 5.23
CA LYS A 3 -5.15 -44.57 4.18
C LYS A 3 -5.68 -43.16 4.48
N ALA A 4 -6.88 -43.06 5.08
CA ALA A 4 -7.48 -41.78 5.46
C ALA A 4 -6.72 -41.09 6.60
N LEU A 5 -6.21 -41.87 7.55
CA LEU A 5 -5.39 -41.36 8.67
C LEU A 5 -4.06 -40.78 8.18
N VAL A 6 -3.41 -41.42 7.20
CA VAL A 6 -2.14 -40.94 6.60
C VAL A 6 -2.34 -39.63 5.83
N ILE A 7 -3.44 -39.48 5.11
CA ILE A 7 -3.76 -38.24 4.38
C ILE A 7 -4.04 -37.09 5.36
N LEU A 8 -4.73 -37.35 6.47
CA LEU A 8 -5.01 -36.34 7.49
C LEU A 8 -3.72 -35.86 8.18
N VAL A 9 -2.80 -36.78 8.50
CA VAL A 9 -1.50 -36.46 9.11
C VAL A 9 -0.63 -35.63 8.15
N LEU A 10 -0.60 -35.97 6.85
CA LEU A 10 0.13 -35.19 5.83
C LEU A 10 -0.47 -33.79 5.62
N ALA A 11 -1.80 -33.66 5.63
CA ALA A 11 -2.46 -32.36 5.52
C ALA A 11 -2.18 -31.45 6.73
N THR A 12 -2.12 -32.02 7.95
CA THR A 12 -1.74 -31.25 9.15
C THR A 12 -0.28 -30.84 9.15
N LEU A 13 0.64 -31.69 8.66
CA LEU A 13 2.05 -31.34 8.52
C LEU A 13 2.27 -30.22 7.49
N PHE A 14 1.47 -30.17 6.42
CA PHE A 14 1.51 -29.09 5.43
C PHE A 14 1.00 -27.76 6.00
N LEU A 15 -0.03 -27.78 6.87
CA LEU A 15 -0.50 -26.58 7.58
C LEU A 15 0.55 -26.05 8.58
N PHE A 16 1.29 -26.91 9.27
CA PHE A 16 2.38 -26.46 10.16
C PHE A 16 3.63 -25.97 9.41
N ALA A 17 3.88 -26.48 8.20
CA ALA A 17 4.97 -25.97 7.35
C ALA A 17 4.69 -24.54 6.82
N LEU A 18 3.42 -24.17 6.62
CA LEU A 18 3.03 -22.81 6.22
C LEU A 18 3.11 -21.79 7.37
N ILE A 19 3.07 -22.23 8.64
CA ILE A 19 3.11 -21.34 9.81
C ILE A 19 4.56 -21.09 10.31
N LYS A 20 5.56 -21.81 9.77
CA LYS A 20 6.99 -21.57 10.09
C LYS A 20 7.62 -20.39 9.34
N GLY A 21 6.87 -19.68 8.51
CA GLY A 21 7.17 -18.29 8.18
C GLY A 21 6.74 -17.39 9.33
N GLY A 22 7.42 -17.53 10.48
CA GLY A 22 7.23 -16.61 11.59
C GLY A 22 7.36 -15.19 11.08
N ILE A 23 6.41 -14.34 11.47
CA ILE A 23 6.58 -12.89 11.39
C ILE A 23 7.74 -12.59 12.33
N GLU A 24 8.96 -12.65 11.81
CA GLU A 24 10.06 -11.89 12.37
C GLU A 24 9.62 -10.43 12.22
N ASN A 25 9.08 -9.87 13.30
CA ASN A 25 9.08 -8.43 13.44
C ASN A 25 10.55 -8.03 13.29
N PRO A 26 10.93 -7.28 12.25
CA PRO A 26 12.28 -6.77 12.16
C PRO A 26 12.56 -6.03 13.46
N PRO A 27 13.79 -6.08 14.01
CA PRO A 27 14.14 -5.24 15.13
C PRO A 27 13.72 -3.82 14.77
N ALA A 28 13.04 -3.14 15.70
CA ALA A 28 12.64 -1.76 15.56
C ALA A 28 13.92 -0.94 15.40
N ASN A 29 14.41 -0.84 14.16
CA ASN A 29 15.51 -0.01 13.79
C ASN A 29 15.02 1.41 13.97
N THR A 30 15.57 2.06 14.99
CA THR A 30 15.44 3.47 15.33
C THR A 30 16.14 4.35 14.29
N ASP A 31 15.78 4.14 13.02
CA ASP A 31 15.96 5.06 11.89
C ASP A 31 14.66 4.99 11.07
N SER A 32 13.57 5.46 11.68
CA SER A 32 12.20 4.98 11.46
C SER A 32 11.47 5.53 10.22
N SER A 33 12.18 6.20 9.31
CA SER A 33 11.60 6.71 8.06
C SER A 33 11.62 5.61 6.99
N GLN A 34 10.50 4.90 6.79
CA GLN A 34 10.34 4.01 5.65
C GLN A 34 10.66 4.74 4.34
N ARG A 35 11.34 4.08 3.41
CA ARG A 35 11.59 4.67 2.08
C ARG A 35 10.26 4.83 1.33
N PRO A 36 10.08 5.85 0.48
CA PRO A 36 8.81 6.09 -0.22
C PRO A 36 8.25 4.86 -0.94
N ARG A 37 9.12 4.12 -1.66
CA ARG A 37 8.73 2.89 -2.37
C ARG A 37 8.20 1.80 -1.45
N GLN A 38 8.78 1.67 -0.25
CA GLN A 38 8.33 0.69 0.74
C GLN A 38 6.94 1.02 1.29
N VAL A 39 6.59 2.31 1.39
CA VAL A 39 5.24 2.75 1.78
C VAL A 39 4.21 2.30 0.75
N ILE A 40 4.53 2.39 -0.55
CA ILE A 40 3.68 1.88 -1.64
C ILE A 40 3.55 0.35 -1.56
N GLU A 41 4.65 -0.38 -1.40
CA GLU A 41 4.60 -1.84 -1.24
C GLU A 41 3.71 -2.26 -0.05
N ASN A 42 3.87 -1.58 1.09
CA ASN A 42 3.07 -1.80 2.29
C ASN A 42 1.59 -1.47 2.04
N TYR A 43 1.28 -0.42 1.28
CA TYR A 43 -0.10 -0.07 0.91
C TYR A 43 -0.79 -1.25 0.20
N PHE A 44 -0.16 -1.84 -0.82
CA PHE A 44 -0.71 -3.01 -1.52
C PHE A 44 -0.79 -4.25 -0.63
N LYS A 45 0.21 -4.49 0.22
CA LYS A 45 0.19 -5.57 1.21
C LYS A 45 -1.03 -5.45 2.13
N PHE A 46 -1.23 -4.29 2.75
CA PHE A 46 -2.31 -4.07 3.70
C PHE A 46 -3.70 -4.12 3.05
N TYR A 47 -3.80 -3.70 1.78
CA TYR A 47 -5.03 -3.87 1.00
C TYR A 47 -5.42 -5.34 0.82
N ASN A 48 -4.46 -6.22 0.51
CA ASN A 48 -4.73 -7.66 0.38
C ASN A 48 -5.06 -8.30 1.73
N GLU A 49 -4.38 -7.89 2.79
CA GLU A 49 -4.64 -8.35 4.17
C GLU A 49 -5.97 -7.82 4.75
N LYS A 50 -6.66 -6.90 4.05
CA LYS A 50 -7.84 -6.19 4.56
C LYS A 50 -7.54 -5.45 5.87
N ASN A 51 -6.29 -5.05 6.05
CA ASN A 51 -5.80 -4.46 7.28
C ASN A 51 -6.01 -2.94 7.25
N ARG A 52 -7.14 -2.47 7.78
CA ARG A 52 -7.47 -1.03 7.79
C ARG A 52 -6.43 -0.20 8.54
N GLN A 53 -5.96 -0.67 9.69
CA GLN A 53 -4.99 0.09 10.49
C GLN A 53 -3.63 0.15 9.79
N GLY A 54 -3.17 -0.97 9.24
CA GLY A 54 -1.98 -1.02 8.40
C GLY A 54 -2.09 -0.08 7.20
N LEU A 55 -3.21 -0.13 6.49
CA LEU A 55 -3.44 0.76 5.36
C LEU A 55 -3.40 2.24 5.76
N LEU A 56 -4.07 2.61 6.85
CA LEU A 56 -4.02 3.98 7.34
C LEU A 56 -2.63 4.42 7.78
N SER A 57 -1.73 3.50 8.14
CA SER A 57 -0.34 3.81 8.47
C SER A 57 0.51 4.20 7.25
N THR A 58 0.03 3.94 6.03
CA THR A 58 0.72 4.34 4.79
C THR A 58 0.13 5.60 4.17
N LEU A 59 -0.96 6.14 4.73
CA LEU A 59 -1.71 7.28 4.21
C LEU A 59 -1.60 8.48 5.14
N THR A 60 -1.67 9.70 4.59
CA THR A 60 -1.84 10.90 5.43
C THR A 60 -3.21 10.91 6.10
N GLN A 61 -3.34 11.70 7.19
CA GLN A 61 -4.59 11.83 7.95
C GLN A 61 -5.79 12.29 7.11
N TRP A 62 -5.54 12.90 5.94
CA TRP A 62 -6.57 13.25 4.98
C TRP A 62 -7.48 12.07 4.61
N HIS A 63 -6.92 10.86 4.58
CA HIS A 63 -7.63 9.63 4.25
C HIS A 63 -8.36 9.00 5.44
N ASN A 64 -8.14 9.47 6.67
CA ASN A 64 -8.79 8.93 7.86
C ASN A 64 -10.08 9.70 8.22
N LYS A 65 -11.03 9.76 7.29
CA LYS A 65 -12.35 10.38 7.53
C LYS A 65 -13.36 9.34 8.03
N PRO A 66 -14.35 9.71 8.86
CA PRO A 66 -15.34 8.78 9.41
C PRO A 66 -16.09 7.95 8.35
N ASN A 67 -16.34 8.54 7.17
CA ASN A 67 -17.08 7.89 6.09
C ASN A 67 -16.17 7.32 4.99
N MET A 68 -14.86 7.18 5.25
CA MET A 68 -13.92 6.63 4.26
C MET A 68 -14.14 5.13 4.08
N VAL A 69 -14.44 4.71 2.85
CA VAL A 69 -14.64 3.30 2.47
C VAL A 69 -13.53 2.87 1.52
N PHE A 70 -12.71 1.91 1.95
CA PHE A 70 -11.57 1.39 1.16
C PHE A 70 -11.94 0.22 0.23
N GLY A 71 -13.22 -0.09 0.02
CA GLY A 71 -13.65 -1.14 -0.91
C GLY A 71 -13.16 -2.57 -0.58
N PHE A 72 -12.72 -2.82 0.66
CA PHE A 72 -12.15 -4.11 1.07
C PHE A 72 -13.05 -5.31 0.83
N LYS A 73 -14.37 -5.12 0.98
CA LYS A 73 -15.39 -6.16 0.80
C LYS A 73 -15.45 -6.68 -0.65
N ASP A 74 -15.24 -5.78 -1.60
CA ASP A 74 -15.38 -6.08 -3.02
C ASP A 74 -14.04 -6.47 -3.64
N LEU A 75 -12.92 -6.04 -3.08
CA LEU A 75 -11.59 -6.43 -3.55
C LEU A 75 -11.32 -7.94 -3.29
N ILE A 76 -11.03 -8.71 -4.34
CA ILE A 76 -10.52 -10.08 -4.23
C ILE A 76 -9.01 -10.04 -3.98
N PHE A 77 -8.26 -9.39 -4.86
CA PHE A 77 -6.83 -9.15 -4.67
C PHE A 77 -6.37 -7.93 -5.46
N MET A 78 -5.21 -7.41 -5.07
CA MET A 78 -4.48 -6.39 -5.80
C MET A 78 -3.00 -6.75 -5.83
N LYS A 79 -2.37 -6.72 -7.00
CA LYS A 79 -0.95 -7.06 -7.13
C LYS A 79 -0.20 -5.89 -7.73
N LEU A 80 0.75 -5.35 -6.98
CA LEU A 80 1.73 -4.39 -7.47
C LEU A 80 2.56 -5.05 -8.59
N LEU A 81 2.61 -4.41 -9.75
CA LEU A 81 3.38 -4.88 -10.91
C LEU A 81 4.68 -4.09 -11.05
N SER A 82 4.64 -2.77 -10.89
CA SER A 82 5.83 -1.92 -10.93
C SER A 82 5.62 -0.59 -10.21
N ILE A 83 6.74 -0.02 -9.73
CA ILE A 83 6.83 1.37 -9.29
C ILE A 83 7.84 2.04 -10.23
N GLY A 84 7.39 3.00 -11.02
CA GLY A 84 8.21 3.75 -11.97
C GLY A 84 9.31 4.57 -11.31
N ASN A 85 10.01 5.38 -12.12
CA ASN A 85 10.94 6.39 -11.61
C ASN A 85 10.18 7.57 -11.01
N ASP A 86 10.92 8.46 -10.34
CA ASP A 86 10.39 9.70 -9.81
C ASP A 86 9.71 10.51 -10.93
N ASP A 87 8.45 10.88 -10.74
CA ASP A 87 7.67 11.68 -11.68
C ASP A 87 7.69 13.15 -11.28
N LEU A 88 8.66 13.90 -11.82
CA LEU A 88 8.80 15.33 -11.54
C LEU A 88 7.65 16.17 -12.09
N THR A 89 6.97 15.70 -13.14
CA THR A 89 5.79 16.41 -13.67
C THR A 89 4.68 16.39 -12.64
N GLU A 90 4.41 15.22 -12.07
CA GLU A 90 3.40 15.07 -11.02
C GLU A 90 3.78 15.82 -9.74
N VAL A 91 5.06 15.77 -9.33
CA VAL A 91 5.54 16.59 -8.20
C VAL A 91 5.25 18.08 -8.42
N ASN A 92 5.55 18.59 -9.61
CA ASN A 92 5.31 20.00 -9.94
C ASN A 92 3.82 20.33 -9.98
N ALA A 93 2.98 19.44 -10.50
CA ALA A 93 1.53 19.62 -10.51
C ALA A 93 0.96 19.65 -9.08
N TYR A 94 1.37 18.71 -8.23
CA TYR A 94 0.96 18.64 -6.82
C TYR A 94 1.38 19.89 -6.01
N LEU A 95 2.60 20.40 -6.23
CA LEU A 95 3.11 21.60 -5.56
C LEU A 95 2.55 22.91 -6.14
N GLY A 96 2.18 22.95 -7.42
CA GLY A 96 1.70 24.16 -8.10
C GLY A 96 0.18 24.33 -8.05
N TYR A 97 -0.56 23.22 -8.10
CA TYR A 97 -2.02 23.22 -8.27
C TYR A 97 -2.76 22.31 -7.28
N GLY A 98 -2.07 21.34 -6.69
CA GLY A 98 -2.66 20.37 -5.77
C GLY A 98 -2.61 20.75 -4.29
N ARG A 99 -2.81 19.73 -3.45
CA ARG A 99 -2.78 19.85 -1.98
C ARG A 99 -1.41 20.28 -1.45
N GLY A 100 -0.34 19.99 -2.18
CA GLY A 100 1.01 20.45 -1.86
C GLY A 100 1.11 21.96 -1.72
N ARG A 101 0.47 22.69 -2.65
CA ARG A 101 0.37 24.16 -2.58
C ARG A 101 -0.40 24.63 -1.36
N ILE A 102 -1.59 24.04 -1.15
CA ILE A 102 -2.52 24.44 -0.08
C ILE A 102 -1.89 24.24 1.30
N ASN A 103 -1.14 23.15 1.47
CA ASN A 103 -0.53 22.76 2.73
C ASN A 103 0.92 23.27 2.90
N GLY A 104 1.46 24.01 1.92
CA GLY A 104 2.82 24.56 2.00
C GLY A 104 3.92 23.50 2.02
N ILE A 105 3.74 22.38 1.31
CA ILE A 105 4.73 21.29 1.24
C ILE A 105 5.99 21.79 0.52
N LYS A 106 7.15 21.45 1.08
CA LYS A 106 8.45 21.82 0.51
C LYS A 106 8.82 20.86 -0.64
N PRO A 107 9.54 21.33 -1.68
CA PRO A 107 9.92 20.47 -2.80
C PRO A 107 10.73 19.23 -2.42
N ASN A 108 11.58 19.30 -1.38
CA ASN A 108 12.38 18.17 -0.89
C ASN A 108 11.59 17.18 -0.01
N ASN A 109 10.32 17.48 0.24
CA ASN A 109 9.42 16.74 1.12
C ASN A 109 8.28 16.08 0.33
N VAL A 110 8.39 15.99 -0.98
CA VAL A 110 7.44 15.33 -1.87
C VAL A 110 8.18 14.49 -2.90
N VAL A 111 7.63 13.33 -3.22
CA VAL A 111 8.02 12.50 -4.36
C VAL A 111 6.75 11.93 -4.99
N ALA A 112 6.79 11.66 -6.29
CA ALA A 112 5.70 11.00 -6.98
C ALA A 112 6.23 9.83 -7.81
N TYR A 113 5.40 8.80 -7.96
CA TYR A 113 5.71 7.62 -8.76
C TYR A 113 4.51 7.22 -9.60
N LYS A 114 4.77 6.84 -10.85
CA LYS A 114 3.80 6.11 -11.67
C LYS A 114 3.79 4.66 -11.23
N VAL A 115 2.68 4.19 -10.66
CA VAL A 115 2.53 2.84 -10.11
C VAL A 115 1.59 2.04 -10.99
N THR A 116 2.06 0.89 -11.47
CA THR A 116 1.21 -0.06 -12.21
C THR A 116 0.87 -1.24 -11.32
N TYR A 117 -0.40 -1.61 -11.28
CA TYR A 117 -0.90 -2.75 -10.51
C TYR A 117 -2.04 -3.44 -11.25
N ILE A 118 -2.38 -4.66 -10.84
CA ILE A 118 -3.57 -5.37 -11.32
C ILE A 118 -4.52 -5.62 -10.15
N SER A 119 -5.79 -5.31 -10.33
CA SER A 119 -6.86 -5.56 -9.36
C SER A 119 -7.86 -6.59 -9.90
N LEU A 120 -8.41 -7.39 -8.98
CA LEU A 120 -9.61 -8.18 -9.23
C LEU A 120 -10.63 -7.85 -8.14
N CYS A 121 -11.80 -7.40 -8.55
CA CYS A 121 -12.88 -6.96 -7.68
C CYS A 121 -14.19 -7.67 -8.02
N ARG A 122 -15.08 -7.76 -7.05
CA ARG A 122 -16.46 -8.22 -7.22
C ARG A 122 -17.35 -7.03 -7.55
N GLY A 123 -18.23 -7.20 -8.54
CA GLY A 123 -19.16 -6.15 -8.94
C GLY A 123 -18.51 -5.02 -9.73
N TYR A 124 -19.24 -3.92 -9.88
CA TYR A 124 -18.92 -2.84 -10.83
C TYR A 124 -18.31 -1.59 -10.18
N LEU A 125 -18.21 -1.54 -8.85
CA LEU A 125 -17.79 -0.33 -8.12
C LEU A 125 -16.28 -0.06 -8.19
N LEU A 126 -15.47 -1.12 -8.29
CA LEU A 126 -14.03 -1.02 -8.48
C LEU A 126 -13.67 -1.72 -9.79
N PRO A 127 -12.92 -1.06 -10.69
CA PRO A 127 -12.48 -1.71 -11.91
C PRO A 127 -11.55 -2.87 -11.58
N SER A 128 -11.74 -3.98 -12.30
CA SER A 128 -10.74 -5.05 -12.39
C SER A 128 -9.89 -4.83 -13.62
N GLY A 129 -8.63 -5.26 -13.57
CA GLY A 129 -7.70 -5.13 -14.68
C GLY A 129 -6.41 -4.42 -14.27
N ILE A 130 -5.61 -4.07 -15.28
CA ILE A 130 -4.36 -3.34 -15.10
C ILE A 130 -4.68 -1.86 -14.94
N GLN A 131 -4.21 -1.30 -13.85
CA GLN A 131 -4.34 0.10 -13.49
C GLN A 131 -2.95 0.73 -13.47
N THR A 132 -2.86 1.97 -13.92
CA THR A 132 -1.68 2.83 -13.76
C THR A 132 -2.15 4.13 -13.14
N GLU A 133 -1.61 4.45 -11.98
CA GLU A 133 -1.96 5.63 -11.20
C GLU A 133 -0.70 6.29 -10.66
N ASP A 134 -0.76 7.60 -10.52
CA ASP A 134 0.26 8.39 -9.87
C ASP A 134 0.06 8.33 -8.36
N PHE A 135 1.13 8.07 -7.63
CA PHE A 135 1.17 8.03 -6.17
C PHE A 135 2.06 9.16 -5.69
N VAL A 136 1.47 10.14 -5.00
CA VAL A 136 2.20 11.26 -4.40
C VAL A 136 2.43 10.98 -2.92
N LEU A 137 3.70 10.94 -2.52
CA LEU A 137 4.11 10.75 -1.13
C LEU A 137 4.74 12.02 -0.59
N ILE A 138 4.41 12.34 0.65
CA ILE A 138 4.99 13.48 1.37
C ILE A 138 5.58 13.05 2.70
N LYS A 139 6.46 13.89 3.23
CA LYS A 139 6.87 13.87 4.63
C LYS A 139 6.81 15.30 5.17
N GLU A 140 6.50 15.49 6.45
CA GLU A 140 6.43 16.84 7.03
C GLU A 140 7.82 17.45 7.19
N ASN A 141 8.80 16.62 7.56
CA ASN A 141 10.20 17.00 7.73
C ASN A 141 11.13 15.79 7.58
N ASN A 142 12.43 15.98 7.78
CA ASN A 142 13.44 14.93 7.59
C ASN A 142 13.37 13.76 8.57
N HIS A 143 12.63 13.90 9.67
CA HIS A 143 12.50 12.88 10.71
C HIS A 143 11.12 12.20 10.72
N THR A 144 10.19 12.66 9.88
CA THR A 144 8.86 12.04 9.75
C THR A 144 8.85 11.01 8.64
N PRO A 145 8.05 9.93 8.78
CA PRO A 145 7.91 8.93 7.74
C PRO A 145 7.28 9.53 6.48
N TRP A 146 7.55 8.89 5.34
CA TRP A 146 6.81 9.13 4.11
C TRP A 146 5.40 8.55 4.22
N LEU A 147 4.41 9.26 3.72
CA LEU A 147 3.01 8.84 3.65
C LEU A 147 2.43 9.24 2.30
N ILE A 148 1.52 8.42 1.76
CA ILE A 148 0.78 8.72 0.54
C ILE A 148 -0.26 9.80 0.87
N ASP A 149 -0.16 10.95 0.21
CA ASP A 149 -1.12 12.05 0.36
C ASP A 149 -2.13 12.13 -0.80
N ASP A 150 -1.76 11.63 -1.97
CA ASP A 150 -2.65 11.61 -3.13
C ASP A 150 -2.39 10.40 -4.04
N MET A 151 -3.45 9.95 -4.70
CA MET A 151 -3.44 8.86 -5.67
C MET A 151 -4.47 9.15 -6.77
N GLY A 152 -4.10 8.99 -8.03
CA GLY A 152 -5.04 9.19 -9.12
C GLY A 152 -4.43 9.10 -10.49
N GLN A 153 -5.19 9.56 -11.49
CA GLN A 153 -4.71 9.72 -12.85
C GLN A 153 -4.35 11.20 -13.05
N GLY A 154 -3.07 11.48 -13.27
CA GLY A 154 -2.56 12.80 -13.68
C GLY A 154 -2.45 12.96 -15.19
#